data_AF-A0A7J3W6A8-F1
#
_entry.id   AF-A0A7J3W6A8-F1
#
_cell.length_a   1.000
_cell.length_b   1.000
_cell.length_c   1.000
_cell.angle_alpha   90.00
_cell.angle_beta   90.00
_cell.angle_gamma   90.00
#
_symmetry.space_group_name_H-M   'P 1'
#
loop_
_entity.id
_entity.type
_entity.pdbx_description
1 polymer ?
#
loop_
_entity_poly.entity_id
_entity_poly.type
_entity_poly.pdbx_seq_one_letter_code
_entity_poly.pdbx_strand_id
1 'polypeptide(L)'
;MSSMEVNVKIGSLEATFKGEPDTVLKSFFEWLSKVYPSYEAISKIVFEPNLDKLIRECSELLLITDGGVVIRRSDLAAEDAIILSLVGTYVGFRLGKLRKESMTPSELAKTTGKALKTVYNTLASMVKQGKINKLNGEYGLTKDQIAKFTFEVLPKIKKSTM
;
A
#
# COMPACT_ATOMS: atom_id res chain seq x y z
N MET A 1 3.04 -9.08 48.84
CA MET A 1 3.67 -9.55 47.60
C MET A 1 3.42 -8.50 46.55
N SER A 2 4.47 -7.98 45.93
CA SER A 2 4.35 -6.96 44.90
C SER A 2 4.23 -7.70 43.57
N SER A 3 3.08 -7.65 42.90
CA SER A 3 2.93 -8.25 41.58
C SER A 3 3.20 -7.21 40.49
N MET A 4 3.83 -7.64 39.41
CA MET A 4 4.12 -6.84 38.23
C MET A 4 3.42 -7.45 37.02
N GLU A 5 2.89 -6.58 36.16
CA GLU A 5 2.35 -6.94 34.86
C GLU A 5 3.03 -6.11 33.77
N VAL A 6 3.54 -6.77 32.76
CA VAL A 6 4.12 -6.15 31.57
C VAL A 6 3.32 -6.59 30.34
N ASN A 7 2.76 -5.60 29.64
CA ASN A 7 2.13 -5.80 28.34
C ASN A 7 3.06 -5.21 27.28
N VAL A 8 3.53 -6.05 26.36
CA VAL A 8 4.42 -5.63 25.27
C VAL A 8 3.77 -5.89 23.92
N LYS A 9 3.91 -4.91 23.02
CA LYS A 9 3.46 -4.97 21.64
C LYS A 9 4.58 -4.58 20.69
N ILE A 10 4.92 -5.47 19.77
CA ILE A 10 5.91 -5.23 18.71
C ILE A 10 5.27 -5.58 17.37
N GLY A 11 4.82 -4.55 16.63
CA GLY A 11 4.03 -4.74 15.42
C GLY A 11 2.73 -5.50 15.70
N SER A 12 2.60 -6.70 15.11
CA SER A 12 1.49 -7.63 15.31
C SER A 12 1.67 -8.60 16.49
N LEU A 13 2.84 -8.62 17.12
CA LEU A 13 3.12 -9.49 18.26
C LEU A 13 2.69 -8.82 19.55
N GLU A 14 1.91 -9.55 20.36
CA GLU A 14 1.50 -9.12 21.70
C GLU A 14 1.83 -10.23 22.70
N ALA A 15 2.35 -9.83 23.86
CA ALA A 15 2.60 -10.74 24.97
C ALA A 15 2.35 -10.03 26.31
N THR A 16 1.86 -10.81 27.28
CA THR A 16 1.58 -10.35 28.63
C THR A 16 2.33 -11.23 29.62
N PHE A 17 3.09 -10.61 30.52
CA PHE A 17 3.83 -11.27 31.60
C PHE A 17 3.27 -10.80 32.94
N LYS A 18 2.91 -11.73 33.84
CA LYS A 18 2.38 -11.42 35.16
C LYS A 18 3.07 -12.26 36.24
N GLY A 19 3.42 -11.65 37.37
CA GLY A 19 4.03 -12.37 38.49
C GLY A 19 4.91 -11.49 39.38
N GLU A 20 5.84 -12.11 40.10
CA GLU A 20 6.85 -11.38 40.89
C GLU A 20 7.82 -10.60 39.96
N PRO A 21 8.28 -9.39 40.36
CA PRO A 21 9.07 -8.49 39.51
C PRO A 21 10.27 -9.15 38.83
N ASP A 22 11.07 -9.91 39.57
CA ASP A 22 12.27 -10.56 39.05
C ASP A 22 11.95 -11.62 38.00
N THR A 23 10.88 -12.39 38.23
CA THR A 23 10.39 -13.42 37.30
C THR A 23 9.84 -12.79 36.03
N VAL A 24 9.09 -11.69 36.15
CA VAL A 24 8.51 -10.96 35.02
C VAL A 24 9.62 -10.35 34.16
N LEU A 25 10.60 -9.68 34.76
CA LEU A 25 11.76 -9.12 34.07
C LEU A 25 12.55 -10.20 33.31
N LYS A 26 12.89 -11.31 33.98
CA LYS A 26 13.64 -12.41 33.35
C LYS A 26 12.88 -13.00 32.15
N SER A 27 11.59 -13.29 32.35
CA SER A 27 10.73 -13.86 31.29
C SER A 27 10.58 -12.91 30.10
N PHE A 28 10.42 -11.61 30.37
CA PHE A 28 10.35 -10.58 29.36
C PHE A 28 11.65 -10.50 28.54
N PHE A 29 12.82 -10.44 29.18
CA PHE A 29 14.11 -10.36 28.49
C PHE A 29 14.43 -11.61 27.68
N GLU A 30 14.13 -12.81 28.20
CA GLU A 30 14.31 -14.06 27.46
C GLU A 30 13.40 -14.15 26.23
N TRP A 31 12.14 -13.72 26.38
CA TRP A 31 11.21 -13.63 25.26
C TRP A 31 11.67 -12.61 24.23
N LEU A 32 12.04 -11.40 24.67
CA LEU A 32 12.46 -10.30 23.79
C LEU A 32 13.70 -10.70 22.97
N SER A 33 14.70 -11.31 23.61
CA SER A 33 15.95 -11.75 22.96
C SER A 33 15.72 -12.80 21.87
N LYS A 34 14.68 -13.64 22.00
CA LYS A 34 14.32 -14.67 21.01
C LYS A 34 13.46 -14.12 19.88
N VAL A 35 12.52 -13.25 20.23
CA VAL A 35 11.47 -12.79 19.29
C VAL A 35 11.94 -11.61 18.47
N TYR A 36 12.70 -10.69 19.06
CA TYR A 36 13.11 -9.45 18.40
C TYR A 36 13.97 -9.67 17.15
N PRO A 37 15.03 -10.52 17.14
CA PRO A 37 15.85 -10.72 15.93
C PRO A 37 15.04 -11.32 14.77
N SER A 38 14.17 -12.28 15.08
CA SER A 38 13.29 -12.92 14.09
C SER A 38 12.26 -11.94 13.54
N TYR A 39 11.64 -11.13 14.42
CA TYR A 39 10.71 -10.08 14.01
C TYR A 39 11.42 -9.02 13.16
N GLU A 40 12.61 -8.56 13.55
CA GLU A 40 13.39 -7.58 12.80
C GLU A 40 13.73 -8.12 11.40
N ALA A 41 14.18 -9.36 11.29
CA ALA A 41 14.46 -10.00 9.99
C ALA A 41 13.21 -10.11 9.11
N ILE A 42 12.08 -10.54 9.68
CA ILE A 42 10.79 -10.65 8.96
C ILE A 42 10.31 -9.28 8.51
N SER A 43 10.39 -8.26 9.38
CA SER A 43 9.96 -6.89 9.07
C SER A 43 10.73 -6.23 7.93
N LYS A 44 11.97 -6.70 7.66
CA LYS A 44 12.80 -6.23 6.54
C LYS A 44 12.45 -6.89 5.20
N ILE A 45 11.74 -8.02 5.21
CA ILE A 45 11.45 -8.82 4.00
C ILE A 45 9.96 -8.75 3.64
N VAL A 46 9.09 -8.67 4.65
CA VAL A 46 7.64 -8.54 4.45
C VAL A 46 7.31 -7.09 4.11
N PHE A 47 6.76 -6.87 2.91
CA PHE A 47 6.30 -5.55 2.50
C PHE A 47 4.95 -5.22 3.15
N GLU A 48 4.96 -4.21 4.02
CA GLU A 48 3.75 -3.55 4.50
C GLU A 48 3.67 -2.13 3.89
N PRO A 49 2.58 -1.79 3.18
CA PRO A 49 2.42 -0.45 2.62
C PRO A 49 2.37 0.61 3.73
N ASN A 50 3.37 1.50 3.77
CA ASN A 50 3.33 2.70 4.60
C ASN A 50 2.45 3.75 3.91
N LEU A 51 1.20 3.87 4.36
CA LEU A 51 0.22 4.79 3.75
C LEU A 51 0.66 6.25 3.85
N ASP A 52 1.25 6.69 4.95
CA ASP A 52 1.74 8.07 5.11
C ASP A 52 2.81 8.41 4.08
N LYS A 53 3.76 7.51 3.87
CA LYS A 53 4.80 7.66 2.85
C LYS A 53 4.18 7.70 1.45
N LEU A 54 3.27 6.78 1.16
CA LEU A 54 2.60 6.70 -0.13
C LEU A 54 1.79 7.99 -0.44
N ILE A 55 1.09 8.53 0.55
CA ILE A 55 0.36 9.80 0.46
C ILE A 55 1.30 10.95 0.15
N ARG A 56 2.38 11.10 0.92
CA ARG A 56 3.37 12.17 0.72
C ARG A 56 3.97 12.09 -0.67
N GLU A 57 4.37 10.90 -1.10
CA GLU A 57 5.02 10.71 -2.40
C GLU A 57 4.06 10.88 -3.59
N CYS A 58 2.77 10.57 -3.43
CA CYS A 58 1.76 10.75 -4.47
C CYS A 58 1.15 12.16 -4.51
N SER A 59 1.28 12.96 -3.44
CA SER A 59 0.60 14.26 -3.30
C SER A 59 0.93 15.27 -4.42
N GLU A 60 2.11 15.18 -5.02
CA GLU A 60 2.54 16.01 -6.15
C GLU A 60 2.04 15.50 -7.51
N LEU A 61 1.63 14.23 -7.57
CA LEU A 61 1.26 13.52 -8.81
C LEU A 61 -0.25 13.41 -8.98
N LEU A 62 -1.01 13.35 -7.90
CA LEU A 62 -2.46 13.19 -7.93
C LEU A 62 -3.17 13.95 -6.82
N LEU A 63 -4.49 14.09 -6.97
CA LEU A 63 -5.42 14.56 -5.96
C LEU A 63 -6.51 13.50 -5.75
N ILE A 64 -6.98 13.39 -4.52
CA ILE A 64 -8.16 12.57 -4.18
C ILE A 64 -9.26 13.55 -3.80
N THR A 65 -10.39 13.44 -4.48
CA THR A 65 -11.58 14.27 -4.28
C THR A 65 -12.78 13.37 -4.00
N ASP A 66 -13.91 13.96 -3.59
CA ASP A 66 -15.17 13.22 -3.44
C ASP A 66 -15.66 12.61 -4.76
N GLY A 67 -15.20 13.16 -5.90
CA GLY A 67 -15.50 12.67 -7.24
C GLY A 67 -14.52 11.61 -7.78
N GLY A 68 -13.50 11.22 -7.00
CA GLY A 68 -12.48 10.26 -7.41
C GLY A 68 -11.07 10.86 -7.47
N VAL A 69 -10.19 10.14 -8.16
CA VAL A 69 -8.78 10.51 -8.34
C VAL A 69 -8.61 11.44 -9.53
N VAL A 70 -7.73 12.43 -9.40
CA VAL A 70 -7.31 13.33 -10.49
C VAL A 70 -5.80 13.28 -10.61
N ILE A 71 -5.28 12.87 -11.77
CA ILE A 71 -3.84 12.86 -12.04
C ILE A 71 -3.41 14.24 -12.56
N ARG A 72 -2.30 14.77 -12.04
CA ARG A 72 -1.75 16.09 -12.40
C ARG A 72 -0.87 16.08 -13.66
N ARG A 73 -0.62 14.90 -14.24
CA ARG A 73 0.23 14.64 -15.41
C ARG A 73 -0.52 13.93 -16.54
N SER A 74 -0.34 14.39 -17.77
CA SER A 74 -0.95 13.80 -18.97
C SER A 74 0.03 13.03 -19.86
N ASP A 75 1.33 13.21 -19.63
CA ASP A 75 2.45 12.68 -20.41
C ASP A 75 2.82 11.23 -20.06
N LEU A 76 2.23 10.68 -18.99
CA LEU A 76 2.46 9.31 -18.56
C LEU A 76 2.02 8.29 -19.62
N ALA A 77 2.78 7.20 -19.73
CA ALA A 77 2.36 6.02 -20.48
C ALA A 77 1.03 5.49 -19.91
N ALA A 78 0.24 4.81 -20.75
CA ALA A 78 -1.09 4.35 -20.34
C ALA A 78 -1.03 3.43 -19.11
N GLU A 79 -0.02 2.55 -19.04
CA GLU A 79 0.17 1.65 -17.91
C GLU A 79 0.49 2.40 -16.60
N ASP A 80 1.45 3.34 -16.64
CA ASP A 80 1.83 4.13 -15.47
C ASP A 80 0.68 5.02 -14.98
N ALA A 81 -0.08 5.60 -15.91
CA ALA A 81 -1.25 6.41 -15.57
C ALA A 81 -2.35 5.55 -14.92
N ILE A 82 -2.59 4.32 -15.41
CA ILE A 82 -3.54 3.38 -14.81
C ILE A 82 -3.08 2.99 -13.40
N ILE A 83 -1.79 2.63 -13.23
CA ILE A 83 -1.24 2.28 -11.92
C ILE A 83 -1.41 3.45 -10.95
N LEU A 84 -1.04 4.67 -11.36
CA LEU A 84 -1.17 5.87 -10.52
C LEU A 84 -2.63 6.16 -10.14
N SER A 85 -3.57 5.96 -11.07
CA SER A 85 -5.01 6.09 -10.80
C SER A 85 -5.47 5.10 -9.74
N LEU A 86 -5.07 3.83 -9.88
CA LEU A 86 -5.47 2.79 -8.95
C LEU A 86 -4.78 2.95 -7.58
N VAL A 87 -3.55 3.45 -7.52
CA VAL A 87 -2.87 3.81 -6.26
C VAL A 87 -3.63 4.91 -5.55
N GLY A 88 -4.02 5.97 -6.26
CA GLY A 88 -4.86 7.03 -5.71
C GLY A 88 -6.19 6.49 -5.17
N THR A 89 -6.79 5.54 -5.88
CA THR A 89 -8.07 4.92 -5.47
C THR A 89 -7.90 4.03 -4.24
N TYR A 90 -6.84 3.22 -4.19
CA TYR A 90 -6.47 2.43 -3.02
C TYR A 90 -6.25 3.32 -1.79
N VAL A 91 -5.45 4.39 -1.92
CA VAL A 91 -5.20 5.35 -0.84
C VAL A 91 -6.50 6.02 -0.41
N GLY A 92 -7.32 6.50 -1.36
CA GLY A 92 -8.58 7.17 -1.07
C GLY A 92 -9.58 6.27 -0.35
N PHE A 93 -9.65 4.98 -0.72
CA PHE A 93 -10.45 3.99 -0.01
C PHE A 93 -9.96 3.76 1.43
N ARG A 94 -8.64 3.59 1.61
CA ARG A 94 -8.04 3.39 2.95
C ARG A 94 -8.15 4.60 3.86
N LEU A 95 -8.28 5.80 3.29
CA LEU A 95 -8.57 7.05 4.02
C LEU A 95 -10.08 7.27 4.25
N GLY A 96 -10.95 6.39 3.77
CA GLY A 96 -12.41 6.54 3.86
C GLY A 96 -12.99 7.66 3.00
N LYS A 97 -12.23 8.18 2.03
CA LYS A 97 -12.67 9.23 1.09
C LYS A 97 -13.37 8.65 -0.15
N LEU A 98 -13.02 7.43 -0.54
CA LEU A 98 -13.63 6.72 -1.65
C LEU A 98 -14.34 5.47 -1.13
N ARG A 99 -15.40 5.05 -1.85
CA ARG A 99 -16.22 3.90 -1.45
C ARG A 99 -15.66 2.54 -1.86
N LYS A 100 -14.72 2.51 -2.79
CA LYS A 100 -14.15 1.30 -3.39
C LYS A 100 -12.67 1.50 -3.71
N GLU A 101 -11.91 0.42 -3.70
CA GLU A 101 -10.49 0.38 -4.07
C GLU A 101 -10.24 -0.03 -5.53
N SER A 102 -11.31 -0.07 -6.34
CA SER A 102 -11.30 -0.48 -7.75
C SER A 102 -11.90 0.58 -8.66
N MET A 103 -11.56 0.51 -9.95
CA MET A 103 -12.07 1.42 -10.98
C MET A 103 -12.53 0.65 -12.22
N THR A 104 -13.59 1.14 -12.84
CA THR A 104 -14.06 0.72 -14.16
C THR A 104 -13.14 1.23 -15.27
N PRO A 105 -13.16 0.63 -16.47
CA PRO A 105 -12.44 1.14 -17.64
C PRO A 105 -12.78 2.59 -17.98
N SER A 106 -14.05 3.00 -17.81
CA SER A 106 -14.49 4.37 -18.07
C SER A 106 -13.94 5.37 -17.06
N GLU A 107 -13.93 5.02 -15.76
CA GLU A 107 -13.30 5.84 -14.71
C GLU A 107 -11.79 5.99 -14.96
N LEU A 108 -11.12 4.90 -15.39
CA LEU A 108 -9.70 4.93 -15.74
C LEU A 108 -9.44 5.77 -16.98
N ALA A 109 -10.24 5.66 -18.04
CA ALA A 109 -10.11 6.49 -19.23
C ALA A 109 -10.26 7.99 -18.89
N LYS A 110 -11.25 8.33 -18.06
CA LYS A 110 -11.45 9.70 -17.57
C LYS A 110 -10.25 10.20 -16.76
N THR A 111 -9.76 9.39 -15.82
CA THR A 111 -8.69 9.79 -14.88
C THR A 111 -7.33 9.89 -15.56
N THR A 112 -7.04 9.00 -16.50
CA THR A 112 -5.76 8.94 -17.21
C THR A 112 -5.70 9.82 -18.46
N GLY A 113 -6.86 10.33 -18.93
CA GLY A 113 -6.98 11.05 -20.19
C GLY A 113 -6.70 10.20 -21.43
N LYS A 114 -6.64 8.86 -21.31
CA LYS A 114 -6.36 7.96 -22.42
C LYS A 114 -7.65 7.47 -23.07
N ALA A 115 -7.59 7.18 -24.37
CA ALA A 115 -8.71 6.59 -25.10
C ALA A 115 -9.16 5.27 -24.47
N LEU A 116 -10.47 5.03 -24.41
CA LEU A 116 -11.05 3.84 -23.78
C LEU A 116 -10.51 2.54 -24.38
N LYS A 117 -10.31 2.48 -25.70
CA LYS A 117 -9.69 1.33 -26.40
C LYS A 117 -8.28 1.05 -25.89
N THR A 118 -7.48 2.09 -25.68
CA THR A 118 -6.12 1.96 -25.13
C THR A 118 -6.17 1.42 -23.71
N VAL A 119 -7.07 1.95 -22.87
CA VAL A 119 -7.28 1.46 -21.51
C VAL A 119 -7.64 -0.03 -21.50
N TYR A 120 -8.59 -0.47 -22.33
CA TYR A 120 -8.93 -1.90 -22.42
C TYR A 120 -7.74 -2.78 -22.80
N ASN A 121 -6.97 -2.39 -23.80
CA ASN A 121 -5.80 -3.14 -24.25
C ASN A 121 -4.75 -3.24 -23.14
N THR A 122 -4.46 -2.13 -22.46
CA THR A 122 -3.51 -2.08 -21.35
C THR A 122 -4.00 -2.93 -20.16
N LEU A 123 -5.29 -2.82 -19.79
CA LEU A 123 -5.88 -3.63 -18.71
C LEU A 123 -5.78 -5.13 -18.99
N ALA A 124 -6.10 -5.57 -20.21
CA ALA A 124 -5.98 -6.98 -20.58
C ALA A 124 -4.54 -7.49 -20.43
N SER A 125 -3.56 -6.68 -20.84
CA SER A 125 -2.14 -6.98 -20.66
C SER A 125 -1.74 -7.04 -19.18
N MET A 126 -2.15 -6.05 -18.39
CA MET A 126 -1.82 -5.96 -16.96
C MET A 126 -2.43 -7.09 -16.13
N VAL A 127 -3.66 -7.54 -16.45
CA VAL A 127 -4.28 -8.72 -15.82
C VAL A 127 -3.45 -9.96 -16.14
N LYS A 128 -3.08 -10.16 -17.41
CA LYS A 128 -2.25 -11.31 -17.83
C LYS A 128 -0.89 -11.32 -17.11
N GLN A 129 -0.34 -10.15 -16.81
CA GLN A 129 0.91 -9.98 -16.08
C GLN A 129 0.77 -10.06 -14.55
N GLY A 130 -0.45 -10.22 -14.01
CA GLY A 130 -0.70 -10.27 -12.57
C GLY A 130 -0.51 -8.93 -11.83
N LYS A 131 -0.49 -7.81 -12.56
CA LYS A 131 -0.32 -6.47 -11.96
C LYS A 131 -1.59 -5.95 -11.31
N ILE A 132 -2.74 -6.36 -11.84
CA ILE A 132 -4.07 -5.93 -11.40
C ILE A 132 -5.02 -7.12 -11.39
N ASN A 133 -6.04 -7.04 -10.55
CA ASN A 133 -7.13 -7.99 -10.48
C ASN A 133 -8.37 -7.43 -11.17
N LYS A 134 -9.12 -8.29 -11.86
CA LYS A 134 -10.44 -7.94 -12.41
C LYS A 134 -11.53 -8.39 -11.43
N LEU A 135 -12.37 -7.45 -11.03
CA LEU A 135 -13.43 -7.61 -10.03
C LEU A 135 -14.77 -7.20 -10.66
N ASN A 136 -15.54 -8.14 -11.20
CA ASN A 136 -16.87 -7.88 -11.78
C ASN A 136 -16.94 -6.72 -12.79
N GLY A 137 -15.90 -6.56 -13.62
CA GLY A 137 -15.81 -5.49 -14.63
C GLY A 137 -15.04 -4.25 -14.17
N GLU A 138 -14.66 -4.20 -12.89
CA GLU A 138 -13.71 -3.23 -12.35
C GLU A 138 -12.31 -3.83 -12.19
N TYR A 139 -11.34 -2.98 -11.89
CA TYR A 139 -9.94 -3.34 -11.76
C TYR A 139 -9.34 -2.72 -10.50
N GLY A 140 -8.58 -3.51 -9.75
CA GLY A 140 -7.89 -3.09 -8.53
C GLY A 140 -6.44 -3.57 -8.51
N LEU A 141 -5.62 -2.97 -7.65
CA LEU A 141 -4.21 -3.34 -7.50
C LEU A 141 -4.04 -4.66 -6.75
N THR A 142 -3.04 -5.44 -7.15
CA THR A 142 -2.51 -6.51 -6.30
C THR A 142 -1.59 -5.91 -5.23
N LYS A 143 -1.41 -6.60 -4.10
CA LYS A 143 -0.45 -6.18 -3.06
C LYS A 143 0.96 -6.06 -3.63
N ASP A 144 1.36 -7.01 -4.47
CA ASP A 144 2.65 -7.01 -5.16
C ASP A 144 2.83 -5.78 -6.05
N GLN A 145 1.76 -5.33 -6.72
CA GLN A 145 1.84 -4.14 -7.56
C GLN A 145 1.97 -2.85 -6.73
N ILE A 146 1.43 -2.80 -5.51
CA ILE A 146 1.65 -1.68 -4.58
C ILE A 146 3.14 -1.61 -4.18
N ALA A 147 3.76 -2.77 -3.92
CA ALA A 147 5.19 -2.87 -3.64
C ALA A 147 6.01 -2.38 -4.84
N LYS A 148 5.76 -2.93 -6.03
CA LYS A 148 6.45 -2.52 -7.28
C LYS A 148 6.24 -1.06 -7.60
N PHE A 149 5.05 -0.51 -7.34
CA PHE A 149 4.82 0.92 -7.52
C PHE A 149 5.76 1.73 -6.65
N THR A 150 5.86 1.39 -5.37
CA THR A 150 6.69 2.09 -4.38
C THR A 150 8.17 2.08 -4.76
N PHE A 151 8.70 0.92 -5.20
CA PHE A 151 10.13 0.76 -5.44
C PHE A 151 10.59 1.04 -6.88
N GLU A 152 9.71 0.88 -7.87
CA GLU A 152 10.11 0.95 -9.28
C GLU A 152 9.38 2.02 -10.07
N VAL A 153 8.05 2.06 -10.00
CA VAL A 153 7.24 2.94 -10.87
C VAL A 153 7.29 4.39 -10.38
N LEU A 154 7.11 4.61 -9.07
CA LEU A 154 7.09 5.94 -8.49
C LEU A 154 8.42 6.69 -8.70
N PRO A 155 9.61 6.09 -8.49
CA PRO A 155 10.87 6.74 -8.82
C PRO A 155 11.01 7.09 -10.31
N LYS A 156 10.52 6.24 -11.22
CA LYS A 156 10.55 6.51 -12.67
C LYS A 156 9.66 7.69 -13.03
N ILE A 157 8.44 7.73 -12.48
CA ILE A 157 7.51 8.84 -12.68
C ILE A 157 8.14 10.14 -12.17
N LYS A 158 8.72 10.15 -10.96
CA LYS A 158 9.36 11.35 -10.38
C LYS A 158 10.60 11.82 -11.16
N LYS A 159 11.43 10.91 -11.66
CA LYS A 159 12.63 11.28 -12.45
C LYS A 159 12.30 11.98 -13.76
N SER A 160 11.14 11.69 -14.35
CA SER A 160 10.67 12.40 -15.54
C SER A 160 10.22 13.85 -15.25
N THR A 161 10.26 14.30 -13.99
CA THR A 161 9.94 15.66 -13.55
C THR A 161 11.20 16.54 -13.37
N MET A 162 12.39 15.95 -13.42
CA MET A 162 13.70 16.64 -13.46
C MET A 162 14.29 16.60 -14.87
#